data_AF-A0A6C1P8L6-F1
#
_entry.id   AF-A0A6C1P8L6-F1
#
_cell.length_a   1.000
_cell.length_b   1.000
_cell.length_c   1.000
_cell.angle_alpha   90.00
_cell.angle_beta   90.00
_cell.angle_gamma   90.00
#
_symmetry.space_group_name_H-M   'P 1'
#
loop_
_entity.id
_entity.type
_entity.pdbx_description
1 polymer ?
#
loop_
_entity_poly.entity_id
_entity_poly.type
_entity_poly.pdbx_seq_one_letter_code
_entity_poly.pdbx_strand_id
1 'polypeptide(L)'
;MNRTCRLTLSFLILILLLPVLPAQAQRHFGIIWDPPSGEREAARELFGYQQLGIRSLMIEGIHEFGILDVLHGFDFEVAVSVPQTYLTATELQKRKPASLDLVISHVEYYRNHDFISSFILFSDSQVNSSRFANRASPIIREARISTDIPLLHINGNTRHRFGDTDRPDGVILHLSEAELNMMADPGTDTLIPVAGYIWNPADGFDTRHFQEMLRLTRPAGDVPVYFHAHWVAEHLEDGLEDALIIFAGDSDALLPKPRLQTETPSPNWHIILVILVWISFAVHFAIFPNYNKSLFRYFSNHKFFIEDIFEKRIRFSTTPVFLNLQTAVLFGLFFYTLYSFHISAAGLDVLGNYLPIPDWMHPGIFFFSAGFLFKLIFSALMTFWVFAPSLDTYWLNPAAVTYIWPQQLLLPVISLMITIDAAGGPAGLFNVMAIIFLVIWLSSFYVAAFNLRQYVERKTLYDTLSWALQLAVLGGVFWWAFIQAGLLDVLRLAAFV
;
A
#
# COMPACT_ATOMS: atom_id res chain seq x y z
N MET A 1 8.66 -63.99 -40.83
CA MET A 1 8.86 -62.60 -40.36
C MET A 1 10.09 -62.59 -39.45
N ASN A 2 11.21 -62.03 -39.94
CA ASN A 2 12.56 -62.26 -39.41
C ASN A 2 12.76 -61.72 -37.98
N ARG A 3 13.51 -62.47 -37.15
CA ARG A 3 13.87 -62.11 -35.77
C ARG A 3 14.56 -60.75 -35.66
N THR A 4 15.25 -60.32 -36.71
CA THR A 4 15.88 -58.98 -36.80
C THR A 4 14.86 -57.84 -36.84
N CYS A 5 13.65 -58.04 -37.39
CA CYS A 5 12.62 -56.99 -37.47
C CYS A 5 11.86 -56.78 -36.14
N ARG A 6 11.81 -57.81 -35.28
CA ARG A 6 11.22 -57.68 -33.93
C ARG A 6 12.16 -56.95 -32.96
N LEU A 7 13.48 -57.14 -33.08
CA LEU A 7 14.47 -56.45 -32.25
C LEU A 7 14.57 -54.95 -32.57
N THR A 8 14.52 -54.55 -33.85
CA THR A 8 14.48 -53.11 -34.21
C THR A 8 13.17 -52.45 -33.83
N LEU A 9 12.01 -53.12 -33.94
CA LEU A 9 10.73 -52.54 -33.54
C LEU A 9 10.63 -52.40 -32.00
N SER A 10 11.13 -53.37 -31.23
CA SER A 10 11.20 -53.26 -29.77
C SER A 10 12.19 -52.19 -29.29
N PHE A 11 13.30 -51.99 -30.00
CA PHE A 11 14.28 -50.94 -29.68
C PHE A 11 13.77 -49.54 -30.05
N LEU A 12 13.02 -49.40 -31.16
CA LEU A 12 12.40 -48.13 -31.56
C LEU A 12 11.24 -47.74 -30.63
N ILE A 13 10.45 -48.71 -30.15
CA ILE A 13 9.37 -48.49 -29.19
C ILE A 13 9.93 -48.13 -27.79
N LEU A 14 11.09 -48.66 -27.40
CA LEU A 14 11.76 -48.29 -26.14
C LEU A 14 12.36 -46.87 -26.19
N ILE A 15 12.85 -46.44 -27.36
CA ILE A 15 13.38 -45.07 -27.56
C ILE A 15 12.24 -44.04 -27.70
N LEU A 16 11.08 -44.44 -28.23
CA LEU A 16 9.89 -43.57 -28.33
C LEU A 16 9.02 -43.54 -27.06
N LEU A 17 9.30 -44.40 -26.06
CA LEU A 17 8.62 -44.44 -24.75
C LEU A 17 9.47 -43.86 -23.60
N LEU A 18 10.60 -43.22 -23.90
CA LEU A 18 11.24 -42.33 -22.94
C LEU A 18 10.54 -40.96 -23.06
N PRO A 19 9.58 -40.61 -22.18
CA PRO A 19 9.36 -39.20 -21.94
C PRO A 19 10.72 -38.67 -21.49
N VAL A 20 11.29 -37.77 -22.28
CA VAL A 20 12.22 -36.78 -21.74
C VAL A 20 11.34 -35.99 -20.77
N LEU A 21 11.25 -36.48 -19.53
CA LEU A 21 10.78 -35.66 -18.42
C LEU A 21 11.67 -34.42 -18.52
N PRO A 22 11.11 -33.22 -18.75
CA PRO A 22 11.91 -32.02 -18.66
C PRO A 22 12.61 -32.12 -17.31
N ALA A 23 13.94 -32.05 -17.31
CA ALA A 23 14.71 -31.98 -16.08
C ALA A 23 14.09 -30.82 -15.31
N GLN A 24 13.33 -31.13 -14.27
CA GLN A 24 12.63 -30.12 -13.52
C GLN A 24 13.71 -29.35 -12.78
N ALA A 25 13.84 -28.09 -13.15
CA ALA A 25 14.74 -27.15 -12.51
C ALA A 25 14.46 -27.14 -11.00
N GLN A 26 15.51 -27.37 -10.21
CA GLN A 26 15.50 -27.14 -8.76
C GLN A 26 15.08 -25.71 -8.48
N ARG A 27 14.41 -25.46 -7.35
CA ARG A 27 14.05 -24.08 -7.00
C ARG A 27 15.27 -23.30 -6.61
N HIS A 28 15.37 -22.11 -7.18
CA HIS A 28 16.37 -21.13 -6.82
C HIS A 28 15.80 -20.24 -5.71
N PHE A 29 16.43 -20.25 -4.54
CA PHE A 29 16.08 -19.36 -3.43
C PHE A 29 17.19 -18.33 -3.21
N GLY A 30 16.77 -17.13 -2.80
CA GLY A 30 17.65 -16.03 -2.47
C GLY A 30 17.36 -15.41 -1.11
N ILE A 31 18.33 -14.69 -0.55
CA ILE A 31 18.15 -13.90 0.68
C ILE A 31 18.48 -12.43 0.42
N ILE A 32 17.60 -11.54 0.85
CA ILE A 32 17.92 -10.12 1.06
C ILE A 32 18.68 -10.06 2.38
N TRP A 33 19.99 -9.95 2.25
CA TRP A 33 20.95 -10.10 3.33
C TRP A 33 21.46 -8.74 3.77
N ASP A 34 21.28 -8.45 5.05
CA ASP A 34 21.86 -7.30 5.74
C ASP A 34 23.16 -7.77 6.42
N PRO A 35 24.35 -7.57 5.81
CA PRO A 35 25.55 -8.21 6.29
C PRO A 35 25.92 -7.72 7.70
N PRO A 36 26.26 -8.61 8.64
CA PRO A 36 26.69 -8.21 9.96
C PRO A 36 28.04 -7.52 9.89
N SER A 37 28.37 -6.70 10.90
CA SER A 37 29.64 -5.96 10.91
C SER A 37 30.89 -6.85 11.09
N GLY A 38 30.73 -8.12 11.48
CA GLY A 38 31.83 -9.03 11.76
C GLY A 38 31.96 -10.16 10.73
N GLU A 39 33.16 -10.33 10.17
CA GLU A 39 33.47 -11.40 9.19
C GLU A 39 33.10 -12.81 9.67
N ARG A 40 33.29 -13.12 10.96
CA ARG A 40 32.94 -14.43 11.54
C ARG A 40 31.45 -14.68 11.60
N GLU A 41 30.67 -13.64 11.85
CA GLU A 41 29.21 -13.73 11.89
C GLU A 41 28.68 -13.86 10.47
N ALA A 42 29.20 -13.05 9.53
CA ALA A 42 28.89 -13.15 8.12
C ALA A 42 29.19 -14.55 7.57
N ALA A 43 30.37 -15.11 7.85
CA ALA A 43 30.72 -16.46 7.41
C ALA A 43 29.78 -17.53 7.99
N ARG A 44 29.27 -17.34 9.22
CA ARG A 44 28.33 -18.26 9.85
C ARG A 44 26.96 -18.19 9.20
N GLU A 45 26.44 -16.99 8.96
CA GLU A 45 25.16 -16.77 8.27
C GLU A 45 25.19 -17.31 6.85
N LEU A 46 26.22 -16.95 6.07
CA LEU A 46 26.41 -17.43 4.70
C LEU A 46 26.51 -18.95 4.61
N PHE A 47 27.23 -19.57 5.54
CA PHE A 47 27.27 -21.03 5.63
C PHE A 47 25.89 -21.63 5.95
N GLY A 48 25.14 -21.03 6.88
CA GLY A 48 23.77 -21.43 7.19
C GLY A 48 22.85 -21.32 5.96
N TYR A 49 22.93 -20.22 5.22
CA TYR A 49 22.15 -20.05 3.99
C TYR A 49 22.47 -21.10 2.94
N GLN A 50 23.74 -21.41 2.74
CA GLN A 50 24.15 -22.47 1.81
C GLN A 50 23.60 -23.84 2.22
N GLN A 51 23.54 -24.14 3.52
CA GLN A 51 22.94 -25.38 4.04
C GLN A 51 21.43 -25.47 3.79
N LEU A 52 20.73 -24.34 3.76
CA LEU A 52 19.31 -24.24 3.39
C LEU A 52 19.07 -24.37 1.87
N GLY A 53 20.13 -24.49 1.07
CA GLY A 53 20.05 -24.56 -0.39
C GLY A 53 19.84 -23.20 -1.07
N ILE A 54 20.06 -22.10 -0.36
CA ILE A 54 20.05 -20.75 -0.94
C ILE A 54 21.25 -20.60 -1.87
N ARG A 55 21.03 -19.98 -3.04
CA ARG A 55 22.06 -19.78 -4.07
C ARG A 55 22.18 -18.33 -4.55
N SER A 56 21.18 -17.50 -4.26
CA SER A 56 21.22 -16.07 -4.56
C SER A 56 21.30 -15.23 -3.30
N LEU A 57 22.00 -14.10 -3.37
CA LEU A 57 21.98 -13.08 -2.33
C LEU A 57 21.67 -11.72 -2.94
N MET A 58 20.97 -10.90 -2.19
CA MET A 58 20.76 -9.49 -2.49
C MET A 58 21.31 -8.67 -1.33
N ILE A 59 22.26 -7.79 -1.62
CA ILE A 59 22.90 -6.92 -0.63
C ILE A 59 22.67 -5.46 -0.99
N GLU A 60 22.50 -4.59 0.00
CA GLU A 60 22.24 -3.16 -0.23
C GLU A 60 23.46 -2.30 0.14
N GLY A 61 23.86 -1.43 -0.79
CA GLY A 61 24.91 -0.45 -0.55
C GLY A 61 26.34 -0.98 -0.79
N ILE A 62 27.32 -0.24 -0.28
CA ILE A 62 28.73 -0.57 -0.33
C ILE A 62 29.16 -1.17 1.00
N HIS A 63 29.71 -2.38 0.97
CA HIS A 63 30.19 -3.10 2.15
C HIS A 63 31.72 -3.14 2.24
N GLU A 64 32.23 -3.31 3.46
CA GLU A 64 33.67 -3.40 3.73
C GLU A 64 34.31 -4.60 3.02
N PHE A 65 35.56 -4.43 2.61
CA PHE A 65 36.31 -5.44 1.86
C PHE A 65 36.36 -6.80 2.57
N GLY A 66 36.48 -6.83 3.90
CA GLY A 66 36.50 -8.09 4.66
C GLY A 66 35.22 -8.92 4.50
N ILE A 67 34.05 -8.26 4.48
CA ILE A 67 32.77 -8.94 4.24
C ILE A 67 32.69 -9.47 2.81
N LEU A 68 33.19 -8.71 1.83
CA LEU A 68 33.21 -9.12 0.44
C LEU A 68 34.18 -10.29 0.18
N ASP A 69 35.32 -10.32 0.88
CA ASP A 69 36.27 -11.43 0.80
C ASP A 69 35.67 -12.73 1.38
N VAL A 70 34.95 -12.61 2.51
CA VAL A 70 34.19 -13.73 3.07
C VAL A 70 33.12 -14.19 2.07
N LEU A 71 32.32 -13.27 1.52
CA LEU A 71 31.25 -13.56 0.57
C LEU A 71 31.77 -14.24 -0.70
N HIS A 72 32.91 -13.79 -1.24
CA HIS A 72 33.58 -14.40 -2.38
C HIS A 72 34.02 -15.86 -2.13
N GLY A 73 34.22 -16.24 -0.87
CA GLY A 73 34.51 -17.63 -0.49
C GLY A 73 33.33 -18.61 -0.67
N PHE A 74 32.14 -18.10 -0.98
CA PHE A 74 30.91 -18.87 -1.17
C PHE A 74 30.41 -18.77 -2.62
N ASP A 75 29.66 -19.78 -3.06
CA ASP A 75 29.13 -19.90 -4.43
C ASP A 75 27.72 -19.28 -4.52
N PHE A 76 27.62 -17.97 -4.24
CA PHE A 76 26.37 -17.22 -4.35
C PHE A 76 26.35 -16.35 -5.60
N GLU A 77 25.18 -16.29 -6.26
CA GLU A 77 24.87 -15.25 -7.23
C GLU A 77 24.44 -13.97 -6.49
N VAL A 78 25.26 -12.92 -6.57
CA VAL A 78 25.03 -11.72 -5.75
C VAL A 78 24.46 -10.57 -6.58
N ALA A 79 23.26 -10.12 -6.22
CA ALA A 79 22.65 -8.90 -6.71
C ALA A 79 22.98 -7.73 -5.76
N VAL A 80 23.49 -6.62 -6.29
CA VAL A 80 23.78 -5.42 -5.49
C VAL A 80 22.69 -4.39 -5.69
N SER A 81 21.97 -4.06 -4.63
CA SER A 81 20.99 -3.00 -4.58
C SER A 81 21.64 -1.65 -4.28
N VAL A 82 21.47 -0.70 -5.20
CA VAL A 82 21.81 0.70 -4.95
C VAL A 82 20.72 1.28 -4.05
N PRO A 83 21.06 2.02 -2.98
CA PRO A 83 20.09 2.54 -2.01
C PRO A 83 19.28 3.72 -2.57
N GLN A 84 18.49 3.45 -3.61
CA GLN A 84 17.58 4.35 -4.29
C GLN A 84 16.17 3.78 -4.25
N THR A 85 15.54 3.99 -3.10
CA THR A 85 14.20 3.51 -2.80
C THR A 85 13.17 4.64 -2.92
N TYR A 86 11.93 4.27 -3.24
CA TYR A 86 10.75 5.16 -3.17
C TYR A 86 10.82 6.47 -3.96
N LEU A 87 11.62 6.51 -5.03
CA LEU A 87 11.81 7.72 -5.81
C LEU A 87 10.58 7.99 -6.69
N THR A 88 10.04 9.20 -6.55
CA THR A 88 9.07 9.73 -7.53
C THR A 88 9.78 10.27 -8.76
N ALA A 89 9.05 10.45 -9.86
CA ALA A 89 9.60 11.11 -11.04
C ALA A 89 10.18 12.49 -10.67
N THR A 90 9.44 13.24 -9.86
CA THR A 90 9.80 14.59 -9.38
C THR A 90 11.09 14.60 -8.58
N GLU A 91 11.27 13.64 -7.67
CA GLU A 91 12.50 13.53 -6.89
C GLU A 91 13.71 13.12 -7.71
N LEU A 92 13.55 12.13 -8.58
CA LEU A 92 14.64 11.70 -9.47
C LEU A 92 15.14 12.87 -10.34
N GLN A 93 14.24 13.76 -10.78
CA GLN A 93 14.65 14.97 -11.49
C GLN A 93 15.47 15.93 -10.62
N LYS A 94 15.07 16.13 -9.36
CA LYS A 94 15.78 17.01 -8.42
C LYS A 94 17.14 16.44 -8.03
N ARG A 95 17.22 15.11 -7.87
CA ARG A 95 18.41 14.39 -7.39
C ARG A 95 19.27 13.80 -8.51
N LYS A 96 18.93 14.03 -9.78
CA LYS A 96 19.53 13.32 -10.94
C LYS A 96 21.06 13.20 -10.90
N PRO A 97 21.85 14.28 -10.67
CA PRO A 97 23.31 14.15 -10.62
C PRO A 97 23.76 13.24 -9.48
N ALA A 98 23.23 13.45 -8.27
CA ALA A 98 23.55 12.62 -7.10
C ALA A 98 23.12 11.16 -7.28
N SER A 99 21.94 10.91 -7.88
CA SER A 99 21.47 9.56 -8.21
C SER A 99 22.36 8.88 -9.25
N LEU A 100 22.86 9.63 -10.23
CA LEU A 100 23.80 9.10 -11.21
C LEU A 100 25.13 8.75 -10.56
N ASP A 101 25.73 9.71 -9.83
CA ASP A 101 27.02 9.53 -9.16
C ASP A 101 26.97 8.33 -8.20
N LEU A 102 25.87 8.17 -7.46
CA LEU A 102 25.65 7.04 -6.56
C LEU A 102 25.59 5.70 -7.30
N VAL A 103 24.89 5.63 -8.43
CA VAL A 103 24.83 4.40 -9.25
C VAL A 103 26.21 4.07 -9.80
N ILE A 104 26.90 5.04 -10.39
CA ILE A 104 28.22 4.82 -10.98
C ILE A 104 29.23 4.41 -9.91
N SER A 105 29.22 5.04 -8.74
CA SER A 105 30.13 4.66 -7.66
C SER A 105 29.92 3.22 -7.18
N HIS A 106 28.67 2.75 -7.10
CA HIS A 106 28.38 1.35 -6.75
C HIS A 106 28.86 0.39 -7.84
N VAL A 107 28.55 0.71 -9.10
CA VAL A 107 28.98 -0.11 -10.24
C VAL A 107 30.50 -0.21 -10.30
N GLU A 108 31.21 0.91 -10.17
CA GLU A 108 32.68 0.94 -10.20
C GLU A 108 33.31 0.21 -9.02
N TYR A 109 32.75 0.36 -7.82
CA TYR A 109 33.24 -0.32 -6.62
C TYR A 109 33.16 -1.85 -6.77
N TYR A 110 32.04 -2.36 -7.28
CA TYR A 110 31.79 -3.79 -7.41
C TYR A 110 32.29 -4.41 -8.73
N ARG A 111 32.76 -3.61 -9.70
CA ARG A 111 33.09 -4.07 -11.06
C ARG A 111 34.09 -5.21 -11.14
N ASN A 112 35.03 -5.27 -10.20
CA ASN A 112 36.10 -6.27 -10.20
C ASN A 112 35.75 -7.53 -9.39
N HIS A 113 34.53 -7.63 -8.85
CA HIS A 113 34.04 -8.79 -8.12
C HIS A 113 33.20 -9.65 -9.07
N ASP A 114 33.72 -10.81 -9.46
CA ASP A 114 33.13 -11.72 -10.45
C ASP A 114 31.88 -12.46 -9.96
N PHE A 115 31.71 -12.59 -8.64
CA PHE A 115 30.50 -13.15 -8.01
C PHE A 115 29.28 -12.19 -8.08
N ILE A 116 29.46 -10.95 -8.52
CA ILE A 116 28.37 -9.99 -8.71
C ILE A 116 27.64 -10.30 -10.01
N SER A 117 26.40 -10.79 -9.90
CA SER A 117 25.58 -11.24 -11.02
C SER A 117 24.70 -10.12 -11.59
N SER A 118 24.32 -9.12 -10.79
CA SER A 118 23.44 -8.04 -11.22
C SER A 118 23.50 -6.80 -10.32
N PHE A 119 23.05 -5.65 -10.85
CA PHE A 119 22.83 -4.41 -10.08
C PHE A 119 21.36 -4.02 -10.10
N ILE A 120 20.76 -3.78 -8.94
CA ILE A 120 19.41 -3.24 -8.79
C ILE A 120 19.52 -1.73 -8.61
N LEU A 121 19.08 -0.98 -9.61
CA LEU A 121 19.30 0.48 -9.65
C LEU A 121 18.25 1.27 -8.88
N PHE A 122 17.02 0.77 -8.84
CA PHE A 122 15.88 1.42 -8.20
C PHE A 122 15.01 0.35 -7.54
N SER A 123 14.52 0.64 -6.35
CA SER A 123 13.57 -0.22 -5.64
C SER A 123 12.32 0.59 -5.28
N ASP A 124 11.14 -0.01 -5.46
CA ASP A 124 9.83 0.57 -5.09
C ASP A 124 9.63 2.02 -5.53
N SER A 125 10.23 2.36 -6.66
CA SER A 125 10.18 3.68 -7.26
C SER A 125 9.07 3.73 -8.31
N GLN A 126 8.71 4.92 -8.80
CA GLN A 126 7.64 5.08 -9.80
C GLN A 126 8.00 4.60 -11.22
N VAL A 127 8.67 3.45 -11.37
CA VAL A 127 9.23 2.93 -12.63
C VAL A 127 8.20 2.81 -13.76
N ASN A 128 6.92 2.59 -13.42
CA ASN A 128 5.81 2.47 -14.37
C ASN A 128 5.34 3.81 -14.95
N SER A 129 5.72 4.91 -14.31
CA SER A 129 5.41 6.24 -14.81
C SER A 129 6.30 6.53 -16.00
N SER A 130 5.72 6.81 -17.17
CA SER A 130 6.50 7.24 -18.34
C SER A 130 7.36 8.47 -18.04
N ARG A 131 6.94 9.32 -17.09
CA ARG A 131 7.74 10.46 -16.63
C ARG A 131 8.98 10.01 -15.85
N PHE A 132 8.85 9.00 -14.99
CA PHE A 132 9.99 8.43 -14.27
C PHE A 132 10.92 7.72 -15.26
N ALA A 133 10.38 6.85 -16.13
CA ALA A 133 11.17 6.13 -17.13
C ALA A 133 12.01 7.05 -18.02
N ASN A 134 11.42 8.15 -18.51
CA ASN A 134 12.16 9.15 -19.28
C ASN A 134 13.29 9.83 -18.48
N ARG A 135 13.13 9.97 -17.16
CA ARG A 135 14.13 10.59 -16.27
C ARG A 135 15.22 9.61 -15.83
N ALA A 136 14.88 8.34 -15.67
CA ALA A 136 15.79 7.26 -15.31
C ALA A 136 16.63 6.79 -16.51
N SER A 137 16.09 6.87 -17.74
CA SER A 137 16.77 6.38 -18.95
C SER A 137 18.22 6.89 -19.14
N PRO A 138 18.56 8.18 -18.91
CA PRO A 138 19.94 8.64 -18.96
C PRO A 138 20.85 7.99 -17.90
N ILE A 139 20.33 7.72 -16.70
CA ILE A 139 21.09 7.08 -15.61
C ILE A 139 21.37 5.63 -15.98
N ILE A 140 20.34 4.90 -16.42
CA ILE A 140 20.46 3.50 -16.85
C ILE A 140 21.44 3.37 -18.02
N ARG A 141 21.40 4.30 -18.98
CA ARG A 141 22.33 4.32 -20.12
C ARG A 141 23.78 4.49 -19.68
N GLU A 142 24.04 5.41 -18.76
CA GLU A 142 25.39 5.67 -18.25
C GLU A 142 25.91 4.49 -17.41
N ALA A 143 25.06 3.91 -16.57
CA ALA A 143 25.38 2.69 -15.82
C ALA A 143 25.74 1.54 -16.76
N ARG A 144 25.01 1.38 -17.86
CA ARG A 144 25.27 0.35 -18.88
C ARG A 144 26.56 0.55 -19.66
N ILE A 145 27.03 1.79 -19.80
CA ILE A 145 28.37 2.06 -20.37
C ILE A 145 29.46 1.63 -19.38
N SER A 146 29.17 1.69 -18.09
CA SER A 146 30.12 1.42 -17.01
C SER A 146 30.25 -0.07 -16.67
N THR A 147 29.26 -0.90 -17.01
CA THR A 147 29.32 -2.34 -16.75
C THR A 147 28.53 -3.16 -17.77
N ASP A 148 29.01 -4.37 -18.05
CA ASP A 148 28.26 -5.39 -18.81
C ASP A 148 27.37 -6.26 -17.92
N ILE A 149 27.46 -6.09 -16.59
CA ILE A 149 26.62 -6.79 -15.62
C ILE A 149 25.15 -6.35 -15.79
N PRO A 150 24.18 -7.28 -15.75
CA PRO A 150 22.75 -6.98 -15.83
C PRO A 150 22.28 -5.88 -14.86
N LEU A 151 21.43 -4.99 -15.37
CA LEU A 151 20.79 -3.93 -14.59
C LEU A 151 19.32 -4.30 -14.36
N LEU A 152 18.90 -4.24 -13.10
CA LEU A 152 17.60 -4.66 -12.61
C LEU A 152 16.91 -3.49 -11.88
N HIS A 153 15.63 -3.67 -11.61
CA HIS A 153 14.88 -2.82 -10.68
C HIS A 153 13.84 -3.66 -9.93
N ILE A 154 13.54 -3.26 -8.70
CA ILE A 154 12.46 -3.84 -7.91
C ILE A 154 11.22 -2.97 -8.08
N ASN A 155 10.07 -3.61 -8.29
CA ASN A 155 8.79 -2.95 -8.42
C ASN A 155 7.72 -3.81 -7.78
N GLY A 156 6.81 -3.18 -7.03
CA GLY A 156 5.68 -3.86 -6.42
C GLY A 156 4.89 -4.69 -7.43
N ASN A 157 4.19 -4.01 -8.35
CA ASN A 157 2.97 -4.63 -8.90
C ASN A 157 2.91 -4.69 -10.43
N THR A 158 4.00 -4.39 -11.12
CA THR A 158 3.96 -4.12 -12.56
C THR A 158 5.22 -4.52 -13.28
N ARG A 159 5.03 -5.26 -14.37
CA ARG A 159 6.11 -5.61 -15.27
C ARG A 159 6.27 -4.45 -16.25
N HIS A 160 7.10 -3.47 -15.91
CA HIS A 160 7.49 -2.39 -16.83
C HIS A 160 8.96 -2.57 -17.20
N ARG A 161 9.29 -2.42 -18.48
CA ARG A 161 10.68 -2.41 -18.95
C ARG A 161 11.13 -0.99 -19.26
N PHE A 162 12.32 -0.62 -18.82
CA PHE A 162 12.98 0.55 -19.39
C PHE A 162 13.41 0.24 -20.83
N GLY A 163 13.41 1.26 -21.69
CA GLY A 163 13.43 1.10 -23.15
C GLY A 163 14.63 0.35 -23.78
N ASP A 164 14.48 0.15 -25.09
CA ASP A 164 15.28 -0.59 -26.10
C ASP A 164 15.56 -2.09 -25.88
N THR A 165 15.25 -2.87 -26.91
CA THR A 165 15.05 -4.33 -26.91
C THR A 165 16.32 -5.17 -26.81
N ASP A 166 17.49 -4.56 -26.90
CA ASP A 166 18.73 -5.28 -27.23
C ASP A 166 19.43 -5.91 -26.01
N ARG A 167 19.12 -5.46 -24.78
CA ARG A 167 19.55 -6.09 -23.53
C ARG A 167 18.43 -5.95 -22.50
N PRO A 168 17.59 -6.97 -22.25
CA PRO A 168 16.41 -6.82 -21.42
C PRO A 168 16.82 -6.49 -19.98
N ASP A 169 16.42 -5.32 -19.50
CA ASP A 169 16.40 -5.03 -18.07
C ASP A 169 15.43 -6.00 -17.41
N GLY A 170 15.90 -6.68 -16.36
CA GLY A 170 15.08 -7.56 -15.56
C GLY A 170 14.29 -6.77 -14.52
N VAL A 171 13.12 -7.28 -14.16
CA VAL A 171 12.34 -6.76 -13.03
C VAL A 171 12.30 -7.81 -11.94
N ILE A 172 12.45 -7.39 -10.70
CA ILE A 172 12.16 -8.19 -9.52
C ILE A 172 10.80 -7.73 -8.99
N LEU A 173 9.87 -8.66 -8.78
CA LEU A 173 8.50 -8.34 -8.36
C LEU A 173 8.28 -8.67 -6.89
N HIS A 174 7.56 -7.82 -6.17
CA HIS A 174 7.00 -8.23 -4.89
C HIS A 174 5.83 -9.21 -5.13
N LEU A 175 5.69 -10.16 -4.21
CA LEU A 175 4.59 -11.12 -4.19
C LEU A 175 3.73 -10.88 -2.95
N SER A 176 2.70 -10.06 -3.11
CA SER A 176 1.57 -9.98 -2.18
C SER A 176 0.54 -11.08 -2.44
N GLU A 177 -0.33 -11.37 -1.47
CA GLU A 177 -1.43 -12.34 -1.67
C GLU A 177 -2.37 -11.93 -2.81
N ALA A 178 -2.63 -10.63 -2.96
CA ALA A 178 -3.44 -10.10 -4.05
C ALA A 178 -2.82 -10.45 -5.42
N GLU A 179 -1.50 -10.38 -5.53
CA GLU A 179 -0.77 -10.69 -6.76
C GLU A 179 -0.69 -12.17 -7.04
N LEU A 180 -0.53 -13.00 -6.01
CA LEU A 180 -0.62 -14.46 -6.15
C LEU A 180 -2.00 -14.84 -6.72
N ASN A 181 -3.08 -14.22 -6.23
CA ASN A 181 -4.42 -14.43 -6.75
C ASN A 181 -4.58 -13.94 -8.21
N MET A 182 -3.91 -12.85 -8.59
CA MET A 182 -3.90 -12.37 -9.98
C MET A 182 -3.11 -13.29 -10.92
N MET A 183 -1.96 -13.82 -10.47
CA MET A 183 -1.16 -14.78 -11.26
C MET A 183 -1.86 -16.13 -11.45
N ALA A 184 -2.81 -16.46 -10.58
CA ALA A 184 -3.64 -17.65 -10.74
C ALA A 184 -4.64 -17.53 -11.90
N ASP A 185 -4.90 -16.33 -12.44
CA ASP A 185 -5.78 -16.13 -13.59
C ASP A 185 -5.03 -16.39 -14.93
N PRO A 186 -5.35 -17.49 -15.65
CA PRO A 186 -4.66 -17.90 -16.87
C PRO A 186 -4.79 -16.92 -18.04
N GLY A 187 -5.59 -15.84 -17.92
CA GLY A 187 -5.75 -14.81 -18.95
C GLY A 187 -4.73 -13.67 -18.93
N THR A 188 -3.86 -13.58 -17.92
CA THR A 188 -2.86 -12.50 -17.83
C THR A 188 -1.58 -12.90 -18.58
N ASP A 189 -1.40 -12.36 -19.79
CA ASP A 189 -0.26 -12.68 -20.66
C ASP A 189 1.06 -12.19 -20.02
N THR A 190 1.91 -13.14 -19.64
CA THR A 190 3.10 -12.98 -18.78
C THR A 190 4.38 -12.68 -19.57
N LEU A 191 4.28 -11.93 -20.67
CA LEU A 191 5.33 -11.76 -21.68
C LEU A 191 6.62 -11.05 -21.21
N ILE A 192 6.67 -10.54 -19.98
CA ILE A 192 7.88 -9.93 -19.43
C ILE A 192 8.58 -10.95 -18.53
N PRO A 193 9.79 -11.41 -18.89
CA PRO A 193 10.61 -12.25 -18.03
C PRO A 193 10.96 -11.48 -16.77
N VAL A 194 10.69 -12.14 -15.64
CA VAL A 194 10.97 -11.66 -14.30
C VAL A 194 12.34 -12.18 -13.92
N ALA A 195 13.19 -11.34 -13.32
CA ALA A 195 14.54 -11.71 -12.88
C ALA A 195 14.57 -12.26 -11.45
N GLY A 196 13.51 -11.99 -10.67
CA GLY A 196 13.36 -12.51 -9.31
C GLY A 196 12.00 -12.18 -8.72
N TYR A 197 11.65 -12.84 -7.64
CA TYR A 197 10.48 -12.51 -6.83
C TYR A 197 10.92 -12.18 -5.41
N ILE A 198 10.29 -11.23 -4.74
CA ILE A 198 10.46 -10.97 -3.32
C ILE A 198 9.17 -11.40 -2.63
N TRP A 199 9.27 -12.33 -1.68
CA TRP A 199 8.13 -12.78 -0.89
C TRP A 199 8.35 -12.45 0.58
N ASN A 200 7.42 -11.68 1.14
CA ASN A 200 7.43 -11.26 2.54
C ASN A 200 6.00 -11.31 3.10
N PRO A 201 5.52 -12.48 3.56
CA PRO A 201 4.17 -12.62 4.09
C PRO A 201 4.04 -11.90 5.44
N ALA A 202 3.01 -11.06 5.58
CA ALA A 202 2.78 -10.27 6.80
C ALA A 202 2.34 -11.12 8.00
N ASP A 203 1.71 -12.28 7.76
CA ASP A 203 1.10 -13.14 8.78
C ASP A 203 1.99 -14.36 9.14
N GLY A 204 3.30 -14.29 8.87
CA GLY A 204 4.25 -15.36 9.18
C GLY A 204 4.31 -16.50 8.15
N PHE A 205 4.91 -17.64 8.53
CA PHE A 205 5.09 -18.79 7.64
C PHE A 205 3.88 -19.74 7.65
N ASP A 206 3.08 -19.70 6.59
CA ASP A 206 2.09 -20.74 6.29
C ASP A 206 2.55 -21.65 5.14
N THR A 207 2.56 -22.95 5.41
CA THR A 207 3.01 -23.97 4.45
C THR A 207 2.18 -23.97 3.16
N ARG A 208 0.87 -23.71 3.24
CA ARG A 208 -0.01 -23.72 2.06
C ARG A 208 0.24 -22.49 1.21
N HIS A 209 0.38 -21.31 1.80
CA HIS A 209 0.73 -20.08 1.09
C HIS A 209 2.10 -20.19 0.43
N PHE A 210 3.09 -20.79 1.12
CA PHE A 210 4.39 -21.06 0.55
C PHE A 210 4.32 -22.00 -0.67
N GLN A 211 3.60 -23.11 -0.56
CA GLN A 211 3.41 -24.04 -1.69
C GLN A 211 2.70 -23.39 -2.88
N GLU A 212 1.69 -22.56 -2.61
CA GLU A 212 0.96 -21.86 -3.65
C GLU A 212 1.84 -20.81 -4.34
N MET A 213 2.64 -20.06 -3.58
CA MET A 213 3.65 -19.15 -4.11
C MET A 213 4.63 -19.89 -5.03
N LEU A 214 5.16 -21.05 -4.59
CA LEU A 214 6.04 -21.87 -5.42
C LEU A 214 5.31 -22.33 -6.70
N ARG A 215 4.07 -22.81 -6.58
CA ARG A 215 3.27 -23.25 -7.73
C ARG A 215 3.09 -22.14 -8.75
N LEU A 216 2.80 -20.93 -8.31
CA LEU A 216 2.54 -19.77 -9.15
C LEU A 216 3.80 -19.19 -9.80
N THR A 217 4.94 -19.26 -9.11
CA THR A 217 6.25 -18.86 -9.67
C THR A 217 6.89 -19.94 -10.54
N ARG A 218 6.33 -21.17 -10.57
CA ARG A 218 6.84 -22.30 -11.37
C ARG A 218 7.10 -22.00 -12.85
N PRO A 219 6.19 -21.33 -13.57
CA PRO A 219 6.38 -21.09 -15.00
C PRO A 219 7.60 -20.23 -15.32
N ALA A 220 8.12 -19.48 -14.34
CA ALA A 220 9.29 -18.62 -14.51
C ALA A 220 10.63 -19.40 -14.50
N GLY A 221 10.65 -20.70 -14.17
CA GLY A 221 11.86 -21.53 -14.22
C GLY A 221 12.84 -21.24 -13.07
N ASP A 222 14.13 -21.08 -13.40
CA ASP A 222 15.28 -20.89 -12.48
C ASP A 222 15.32 -19.50 -11.80
N VAL A 223 14.20 -18.76 -11.79
CA VAL A 223 14.13 -17.41 -11.24
C VAL A 223 14.14 -17.45 -9.70
N PRO A 224 15.05 -16.72 -9.04
CA PRO A 224 15.16 -16.74 -7.58
C PRO A 224 13.92 -16.14 -6.89
N VAL A 225 13.50 -16.78 -5.81
CA VAL A 225 12.57 -16.20 -4.82
C VAL A 225 13.38 -15.73 -3.62
N TYR A 226 13.41 -14.43 -3.39
CA TYR A 226 14.10 -13.75 -2.32
C TYR A 226 13.22 -13.61 -1.07
N PHE A 227 13.82 -13.85 0.08
CA PHE A 227 13.23 -13.63 1.41
C PHE A 227 14.12 -12.69 2.22
N HIS A 228 13.56 -11.91 3.13
CA HIS A 228 14.39 -11.13 4.05
C HIS A 228 15.08 -12.03 5.07
N ALA A 229 16.37 -11.78 5.33
CA ALA A 229 17.18 -12.57 6.26
C ALA A 229 16.54 -12.70 7.66
N HIS A 230 16.00 -11.61 8.20
CA HIS A 230 15.34 -11.60 9.50
C HIS A 230 14.07 -12.48 9.51
N TRP A 231 13.25 -12.39 8.47
CA TRP A 231 12.02 -13.18 8.35
C TRP A 231 12.33 -14.68 8.29
N VAL A 232 13.36 -15.07 7.53
CA VAL A 232 13.81 -16.46 7.48
C VAL A 232 14.24 -16.91 8.87
N ALA A 233 15.10 -16.14 9.54
CA ALA A 233 15.59 -16.48 10.88
C ALA A 233 14.45 -16.66 11.91
N GLU A 234 13.39 -15.84 11.83
CA GLU A 234 12.22 -15.94 12.71
C GLU A 234 11.40 -17.21 12.49
N HIS A 235 11.36 -17.74 11.26
CA HIS A 235 10.45 -18.83 10.88
C HIS A 235 11.14 -20.17 10.57
N LEU A 236 12.47 -20.28 10.73
CA LEU A 236 13.19 -21.55 10.53
C LEU A 236 12.57 -22.68 11.36
N GLU A 237 12.24 -22.41 12.64
CA GLU A 237 11.67 -23.39 13.58
C GLU A 237 10.21 -23.76 13.26
N ASP A 238 9.51 -22.96 12.45
CA ASP A 238 8.10 -23.20 12.05
C ASP A 238 7.98 -24.17 10.86
N GLY A 239 9.09 -24.80 10.46
CA GLY A 239 9.14 -25.76 9.36
C GLY A 239 9.56 -25.15 8.02
N LEU A 240 9.97 -23.87 8.00
CA LEU A 240 10.54 -23.23 6.81
C LEU A 240 11.86 -23.88 6.40
N GLU A 241 12.70 -24.27 7.38
CA GLU A 241 13.99 -24.93 7.11
C GLU A 241 13.81 -26.18 6.24
N ASP A 242 12.95 -27.09 6.68
CA ASP A 242 12.61 -28.30 5.94
C ASP A 242 12.06 -27.96 4.55
N ALA A 243 11.19 -26.94 4.46
CA ALA A 243 10.59 -26.53 3.20
C ALA A 243 11.64 -26.03 2.20
N LEU A 244 12.56 -25.16 2.63
CA LEU A 244 13.63 -24.64 1.78
C LEU A 244 14.55 -25.76 1.30
N ILE A 245 15.03 -26.63 2.21
CA ILE A 245 15.91 -27.75 1.87
C ILE A 245 15.24 -28.70 0.88
N ILE A 246 13.98 -29.06 1.16
CA ILE A 246 13.21 -29.98 0.32
C ILE A 246 13.03 -29.40 -1.09
N PHE A 247 12.58 -28.15 -1.22
CA PHE A 247 12.31 -27.56 -2.54
C PHE A 247 13.56 -27.12 -3.30
N ALA A 248 14.66 -26.84 -2.61
CA ALA A 248 15.97 -26.65 -3.23
C ALA A 248 16.50 -27.96 -3.85
N GLY A 249 16.18 -29.12 -3.24
CA GLY A 249 16.56 -30.44 -3.74
C GLY A 249 15.62 -31.03 -4.80
N ASP A 250 14.30 -30.90 -4.59
CA ASP A 250 13.22 -31.47 -5.40
C ASP A 250 12.04 -30.48 -5.55
N SER A 251 11.81 -30.02 -6.78
CA SER A 251 10.81 -29.00 -7.06
C SER A 251 9.34 -29.48 -6.90
N ASP A 252 9.10 -30.80 -6.85
CA ASP A 252 7.77 -31.44 -6.80
C ASP A 252 7.43 -32.04 -5.43
N ALA A 253 8.26 -31.81 -4.43
CA ALA A 253 8.05 -32.38 -3.11
C ALA A 253 6.76 -31.86 -2.44
N LEU A 254 6.00 -32.78 -1.84
CA LEU A 254 4.80 -32.45 -1.08
C LEU A 254 5.19 -32.25 0.38
N LEU A 255 5.04 -31.03 0.90
CA LEU A 255 5.22 -30.79 2.33
C LEU A 255 4.11 -31.51 3.12
N PRO A 256 4.44 -32.07 4.30
CA PRO A 256 3.43 -32.60 5.20
C PRO A 256 2.42 -31.49 5.55
N LYS A 257 1.12 -31.83 5.57
CA LYS A 257 0.07 -30.86 5.91
C LYS A 257 0.35 -30.29 7.31
N PRO A 258 0.40 -28.95 7.47
CA PRO A 258 0.69 -28.34 8.76
C PRO A 258 -0.38 -28.69 9.79
N ARG A 259 0.01 -28.73 11.07
CA ARG A 259 -0.94 -28.69 12.17
C ARG A 259 -1.57 -27.30 12.15
N LEU A 260 -2.89 -27.21 12.00
CA LEU A 260 -3.62 -25.95 12.10
C LEU A 260 -3.26 -25.29 13.44
N GLN A 261 -2.35 -24.32 13.42
CA GLN A 261 -2.27 -23.35 14.50
C GLN A 261 -3.54 -22.51 14.36
N THR A 262 -4.48 -22.69 15.29
CA THR A 262 -5.60 -21.76 15.43
C THR A 262 -5.01 -20.43 15.89
N GLU A 263 -4.65 -19.57 14.95
CA GLU A 263 -4.43 -18.17 15.24
C GLU A 263 -5.69 -17.65 15.93
N THR A 264 -5.52 -17.11 17.13
CA THR A 264 -6.61 -16.43 17.83
C THR A 264 -6.98 -15.22 16.98
N PRO A 265 -8.23 -15.10 16.48
CA PRO A 265 -8.61 -14.00 15.61
C PRO A 265 -8.33 -12.68 16.32
N SER A 266 -7.52 -11.83 15.68
CA SER A 266 -7.22 -10.49 16.20
C SER A 266 -8.53 -9.67 16.22
N PRO A 267 -8.76 -8.83 17.25
CA PRO A 267 -9.97 -8.03 17.32
C PRO A 267 -10.05 -7.06 16.13
N ASN A 268 -11.12 -7.12 15.33
CA ASN A 268 -11.34 -6.14 14.26
C ASN A 268 -11.76 -4.78 14.85
N TRP A 269 -10.77 -3.92 15.10
CA TRP A 269 -10.95 -2.62 15.75
C TRP A 269 -11.94 -1.70 15.03
N HIS A 270 -12.05 -1.78 13.70
CA HIS A 270 -13.02 -0.98 12.92
C HIS A 270 -14.45 -1.26 13.35
N ILE A 271 -14.79 -2.55 13.48
CA ILE A 271 -16.12 -3.01 13.85
C ILE A 271 -16.44 -2.58 15.29
N ILE A 272 -15.47 -2.72 16.19
CA ILE A 272 -15.63 -2.31 17.60
C ILE A 272 -15.89 -0.80 17.66
N LEU A 273 -15.10 0.02 16.97
CA LEU A 273 -15.24 1.47 16.97
C LEU A 273 -16.58 1.93 16.37
N VAL A 274 -17.04 1.34 15.26
CA VAL A 274 -18.34 1.73 14.67
C VAL A 274 -19.51 1.33 15.59
N ILE A 275 -19.42 0.18 16.27
CA ILE A 275 -20.42 -0.22 17.28
C ILE A 275 -20.45 0.78 18.43
N LEU A 276 -19.30 1.23 18.92
CA LEU A 276 -19.22 2.26 19.97
C LEU A 276 -19.86 3.59 19.53
N VAL A 277 -19.70 3.98 18.26
CA VAL A 277 -20.39 5.16 17.72
C VAL A 277 -21.90 4.95 17.67
N TRP A 278 -22.37 3.78 17.21
CA TRP A 278 -23.80 3.47 17.20
C TRP A 278 -24.41 3.49 18.61
N ILE A 279 -23.71 2.93 19.60
CA ILE A 279 -24.12 3.00 21.00
C ILE A 279 -24.18 4.47 21.46
N SER A 280 -23.15 5.26 21.17
CA SER A 280 -23.12 6.69 21.49
C SER A 280 -24.31 7.44 20.87
N PHE A 281 -24.65 7.14 19.60
CA PHE A 281 -25.80 7.72 18.92
C PHE A 281 -27.12 7.30 19.54
N ALA A 282 -27.30 6.00 19.84
CA ALA A 282 -28.50 5.48 20.48
C ALA A 282 -28.72 6.09 21.88
N VAL A 283 -27.65 6.22 22.67
CA VAL A 283 -27.67 6.87 23.99
C VAL A 283 -28.09 8.34 23.86
N HIS A 284 -27.51 9.08 22.91
CA HIS A 284 -27.87 10.48 22.66
C HIS A 284 -29.32 10.64 22.18
N PHE A 285 -29.77 9.75 21.30
CA PHE A 285 -31.14 9.69 20.81
C PHE A 285 -32.15 9.41 21.94
N ALA A 286 -31.80 8.54 22.89
CA ALA A 286 -32.65 8.20 24.04
C ALA A 286 -32.67 9.29 25.12
N ILE A 287 -31.52 9.88 25.46
CA ILE A 287 -31.38 10.83 26.58
C ILE A 287 -31.86 12.24 26.21
N PHE A 288 -31.81 12.63 24.94
CA PHE A 288 -32.18 13.98 24.49
C PHE A 288 -33.46 13.96 23.63
N PRO A 289 -34.67 14.06 24.23
CA PRO A 289 -35.93 14.00 23.49
C PRO A 289 -36.06 15.06 22.39
N ASN A 290 -35.47 16.23 22.62
CA ASN A 290 -35.43 17.31 21.63
C ASN A 290 -34.62 16.90 20.41
N TYR A 291 -33.52 16.16 20.58
CA TYR A 291 -32.71 15.68 19.46
C TYR A 291 -33.48 14.67 18.60
N ASN A 292 -34.10 13.66 19.21
CA ASN A 292 -34.92 12.66 18.51
C ASN A 292 -36.01 13.32 17.64
N LYS A 293 -36.87 14.15 18.25
CA LYS A 293 -37.96 14.85 17.54
C LYS A 293 -37.43 15.73 16.41
N SER A 294 -36.30 16.39 16.66
CA SER A 294 -35.70 17.33 15.72
C SER A 294 -34.98 16.67 14.56
N LEU A 295 -34.37 15.50 14.78
CA LEU A 295 -33.70 14.74 13.72
C LEU A 295 -34.72 14.32 12.66
N PHE A 296 -35.85 13.74 13.07
CA PHE A 296 -36.92 13.40 12.15
C PHE A 296 -37.48 14.64 11.45
N ARG A 297 -37.71 15.73 12.20
CA ARG A 297 -38.22 16.99 11.62
C ARG A 297 -37.26 17.63 10.63
N TYR A 298 -35.94 17.50 10.83
CA TYR A 298 -34.94 17.98 9.89
C TYR A 298 -35.12 17.33 8.51
N PHE A 299 -35.24 16.00 8.46
CA PHE A 299 -35.36 15.27 7.20
C PHE A 299 -36.77 15.26 6.59
N SER A 300 -37.83 15.40 7.40
CA SER A 300 -39.23 15.37 6.92
C SER A 300 -39.86 16.76 6.73
N ASN A 301 -39.46 17.75 7.52
CA ASN A 301 -40.07 19.08 7.62
C ASN A 301 -39.00 20.17 7.78
N HIS A 302 -38.00 20.16 6.90
CA HIS A 302 -36.78 20.99 6.97
C HIS A 302 -37.05 22.47 7.25
N LYS A 303 -37.92 23.12 6.48
CA LYS A 303 -38.22 24.56 6.62
C LYS A 303 -38.69 24.92 8.03
N PHE A 304 -39.64 24.14 8.56
CA PHE A 304 -40.19 24.34 9.90
C PHE A 304 -39.15 24.11 11.00
N PHE A 305 -38.22 23.18 10.79
CA PHE A 305 -37.12 22.95 11.74
C PHE A 305 -36.16 24.14 11.77
N ILE A 306 -35.80 24.68 10.60
CA ILE A 306 -34.92 25.84 10.46
C ILE A 306 -35.54 27.09 11.10
N GLU A 307 -36.81 27.39 10.82
CA GLU A 307 -37.53 28.51 11.44
C GLU A 307 -37.52 28.42 12.97
N ASP A 308 -37.80 27.24 13.54
CA ASP A 308 -37.82 27.05 14.99
C ASP A 308 -36.45 27.27 15.66
N ILE A 309 -35.35 26.97 14.97
CA ILE A 309 -33.99 27.24 15.48
C ILE A 309 -33.71 28.74 15.47
N PHE A 310 -33.98 29.41 14.35
CA PHE A 310 -33.67 30.83 14.19
C PHE A 310 -34.55 31.74 15.04
N GLU A 311 -35.80 31.35 15.26
CA GLU A 311 -36.72 32.01 16.20
C GLU A 311 -36.50 31.59 17.66
N LYS A 312 -35.49 30.75 17.94
CA LYS A 312 -35.11 30.28 19.29
C LYS A 312 -36.23 29.53 20.03
N ARG A 313 -37.20 28.97 19.30
CA ARG A 313 -38.25 28.10 19.83
C ARG A 313 -37.69 26.76 20.31
N ILE A 314 -36.60 26.31 19.69
CA ILE A 314 -35.81 25.15 20.13
C ILE A 314 -34.40 25.60 20.45
N ARG A 315 -33.86 25.13 21.58
CA ARG A 315 -32.49 25.45 22.03
C ARG A 315 -31.69 24.16 22.19
N PHE A 316 -30.55 24.09 21.51
CA PHE A 316 -29.62 22.97 21.59
C PHE A 316 -28.33 23.42 22.25
N SER A 317 -28.28 23.51 23.58
CA SER A 317 -27.07 24.02 24.25
C SER A 317 -25.85 23.12 24.06
N THR A 318 -26.03 21.79 24.13
CA THR A 318 -24.92 20.82 24.13
C THR A 318 -24.93 19.86 22.94
N THR A 319 -26.08 19.65 22.30
CA THR A 319 -26.24 18.73 21.17
C THR A 319 -25.22 18.97 20.03
N PRO A 320 -24.93 20.20 19.58
CA PRO A 320 -23.99 20.41 18.48
C PRO A 320 -22.57 20.00 18.84
N VAL A 321 -22.15 20.20 20.10
CA VAL A 321 -20.83 19.78 20.59
C VAL A 321 -20.72 18.26 20.57
N PHE A 322 -21.74 17.57 21.06
CA PHE A 322 -21.76 16.11 21.09
C PHE A 322 -21.79 15.50 19.68
N LEU A 323 -22.64 16.03 18.79
CA LEU A 323 -22.66 15.61 17.38
C LEU A 323 -21.35 15.93 16.66
N ASN A 324 -20.62 16.97 17.07
CA ASN A 324 -19.32 17.28 16.52
C ASN A 324 -18.27 16.27 16.92
N LEU A 325 -18.30 15.82 18.17
CA LEU A 325 -17.43 14.74 18.62
C LEU A 325 -17.76 13.44 17.88
N GLN A 326 -19.03 13.08 17.74
CA GLN A 326 -19.44 11.89 17.00
C GLN A 326 -18.99 11.93 15.54
N THR A 327 -19.26 13.04 14.84
CA THR A 327 -18.82 13.20 13.44
C THR A 327 -17.30 13.25 13.31
N ALA A 328 -16.56 13.73 14.32
CA ALA A 328 -15.10 13.63 14.34
C ALA A 328 -14.63 12.18 14.45
N VAL A 329 -15.27 11.36 15.29
CA VAL A 329 -14.98 9.91 15.35
C VAL A 329 -15.29 9.24 14.00
N LEU A 330 -16.39 9.62 13.34
CA LEU A 330 -16.71 9.10 12.00
C LEU A 330 -15.66 9.48 10.96
N PHE A 331 -15.07 10.67 11.05
CA PHE A 331 -13.96 11.07 10.19
C PHE A 331 -12.68 10.30 10.51
N GLY A 332 -12.40 10.04 11.78
CA GLY A 332 -11.29 9.15 12.16
C GLY A 332 -11.48 7.76 11.56
N LEU A 333 -12.68 7.18 11.69
CA LEU A 333 -13.04 5.91 11.07
C LEU A 333 -12.89 5.95 9.55
N PHE A 334 -13.36 7.02 8.90
CA PHE A 334 -13.24 7.20 7.45
C PHE A 334 -11.78 7.17 6.98
N PHE A 335 -10.88 7.89 7.65
CA PHE A 335 -9.45 7.89 7.31
C PHE A 335 -8.78 6.55 7.60
N TYR A 336 -9.13 5.90 8.72
CA TYR A 336 -8.66 4.55 9.02
C TYR A 336 -9.06 3.61 7.89
N THR A 337 -10.35 3.53 7.55
CA THR A 337 -10.86 2.59 6.55
C THR A 337 -10.35 2.90 5.14
N LEU A 338 -10.13 4.17 4.79
CA LEU A 338 -9.45 4.52 3.54
C LEU A 338 -8.02 3.97 3.50
N TYR A 339 -7.30 4.08 4.62
CA TYR A 339 -5.95 3.54 4.74
C TYR A 339 -5.94 2.02 4.60
N SER A 340 -6.75 1.31 5.40
CA SER A 340 -6.78 -0.16 5.38
C SER A 340 -7.15 -0.72 4.01
N PHE A 341 -8.03 -0.03 3.28
CA PHE A 341 -8.53 -0.51 2.00
C PHE A 341 -7.60 -0.19 0.81
N HIS A 342 -6.86 0.92 0.84
CA HIS A 342 -6.09 1.40 -0.33
C HIS A 342 -4.57 1.36 -0.19
N ILE A 343 -4.04 1.25 1.02
CA ILE A 343 -2.60 1.36 1.27
C ILE A 343 -2.08 0.00 1.71
N SER A 344 -1.20 -0.60 0.89
CA SER A 344 -0.50 -1.84 1.23
C SER A 344 0.58 -1.58 2.30
N ALA A 345 1.20 -2.64 2.82
CA ALA A 345 2.35 -2.49 3.72
C ALA A 345 3.50 -1.71 3.06
N ALA A 346 3.84 -2.03 1.81
CA ALA A 346 4.86 -1.31 1.07
C ALA A 346 4.43 0.13 0.72
N GLY A 347 3.15 0.35 0.43
CA GLY A 347 2.57 1.68 0.25
C GLY A 347 2.65 2.54 1.53
N LEU A 348 2.55 1.91 2.70
CA LEU A 348 2.75 2.58 3.97
C LEU A 348 4.22 2.96 4.18
N ASP A 349 5.17 2.10 3.81
CA ASP A 349 6.60 2.42 3.88
C ASP A 349 6.93 3.61 2.97
N VAL A 350 6.35 3.65 1.77
CA VAL A 350 6.39 4.83 0.90
C VAL A 350 5.89 6.05 1.67
N LEU A 351 4.69 6.00 2.26
CA LEU A 351 4.13 7.15 2.98
C LEU A 351 4.97 7.56 4.19
N GLY A 352 5.55 6.62 4.94
CA GLY A 352 6.44 6.88 6.07
C GLY A 352 7.69 7.67 5.68
N ASN A 353 8.16 7.52 4.44
CA ASN A 353 9.28 8.32 3.92
C ASN A 353 8.92 9.80 3.67
N TYR A 354 7.63 10.11 3.45
CA TYR A 354 7.17 11.47 3.12
C TYR A 354 6.35 12.14 4.22
N LEU A 355 5.73 11.34 5.09
CA LEU A 355 4.91 11.78 6.20
C LEU A 355 5.59 11.33 7.49
N PRO A 356 5.68 12.21 8.52
CA PRO A 356 6.26 11.86 9.81
C PRO A 356 5.29 10.97 10.61
N ILE A 357 5.11 9.72 10.17
CA ILE A 357 4.38 8.70 10.90
C ILE A 357 5.31 8.22 12.02
N PRO A 358 4.96 8.39 13.30
CA PRO A 358 5.85 7.97 14.37
C PRO A 358 5.96 6.45 14.44
N ASP A 359 7.18 5.91 14.47
CA ASP A 359 7.45 4.45 14.50
C ASP A 359 6.77 3.72 15.67
N TRP A 360 6.48 4.43 16.76
CA TRP A 360 5.81 3.88 17.94
C TRP A 360 4.28 3.76 17.80
N MET A 361 3.69 4.32 16.74
CA MET A 361 2.25 4.42 16.57
C MET A 361 1.79 3.51 15.43
N HIS A 362 0.84 2.60 15.71
CA HIS A 362 0.22 1.80 14.66
C HIS A 362 -0.39 2.74 13.59
N PRO A 363 -0.11 2.52 12.28
CA PRO A 363 -0.52 3.41 11.20
C PRO A 363 -2.03 3.72 11.17
N GLY A 364 -2.86 2.70 11.40
CA GLY A 364 -4.31 2.89 11.50
C GLY A 364 -4.72 3.89 12.60
N ILE A 365 -4.03 3.88 13.75
CA ILE A 365 -4.28 4.83 14.85
C ILE A 365 -3.83 6.24 14.44
N PHE A 366 -2.71 6.35 13.72
CA PHE A 366 -2.24 7.62 13.17
C PHE A 366 -3.27 8.22 12.21
N PHE A 367 -3.72 7.48 11.18
CA PHE A 367 -4.72 7.96 10.22
C PHE A 367 -6.07 8.28 10.89
N PHE A 368 -6.50 7.46 11.85
CA PHE A 368 -7.69 7.75 12.65
C PHE A 368 -7.56 9.08 13.41
N SER A 369 -6.44 9.27 14.11
CA SER A 369 -6.19 10.47 14.91
C SER A 369 -6.10 11.71 14.02
N ALA A 370 -5.45 11.59 12.86
CA ALA A 370 -5.38 12.65 11.86
C ALA A 370 -6.77 13.03 11.35
N GLY A 371 -7.59 12.05 10.95
CA GLY A 371 -8.98 12.30 10.50
C GLY A 371 -9.86 12.93 11.58
N PHE A 372 -9.74 12.45 12.82
CA PHE A 372 -10.47 12.99 13.98
C PHE A 372 -10.11 14.46 14.25
N LEU A 373 -8.81 14.76 14.34
CA LEU A 373 -8.32 16.12 14.60
C LEU A 373 -8.64 17.07 13.44
N PHE A 374 -8.47 16.59 12.20
CA PHE A 374 -8.84 17.32 11.00
C PHE A 374 -10.32 17.74 11.06
N LYS A 375 -11.23 16.82 11.38
CA LYS A 375 -12.66 17.13 11.47
C LYS A 375 -12.97 18.12 12.57
N LEU A 376 -12.35 18.03 13.75
CA LEU A 376 -12.60 19.00 14.83
C LEU A 376 -12.21 20.42 14.42
N ILE A 377 -10.99 20.58 13.88
CA ILE A 377 -10.47 21.89 13.44
C ILE A 377 -11.32 22.43 12.29
N PHE A 378 -11.55 21.60 11.26
CA PHE A 378 -12.30 22.01 10.08
C PHE A 378 -13.75 22.38 10.43
N SER A 379 -14.40 21.62 11.32
CA SER A 379 -15.76 21.89 11.76
C SER A 379 -15.87 23.22 12.51
N ALA A 380 -14.89 23.54 13.37
CA ALA A 380 -14.83 24.82 14.06
C ALA A 380 -14.65 25.98 13.08
N LEU A 381 -13.71 25.84 12.12
CA LEU A 381 -13.47 26.83 11.07
C LEU A 381 -14.72 27.06 10.21
N MET A 382 -15.37 25.98 9.75
CA MET A 382 -16.56 26.08 8.90
C MET A 382 -17.75 26.68 9.63
N THR A 383 -17.97 26.29 10.89
CA THR A 383 -19.04 26.87 11.72
C THR A 383 -18.81 28.36 11.92
N PHE A 384 -17.57 28.76 12.25
CA PHE A 384 -17.20 30.16 12.39
C PHE A 384 -17.35 30.92 11.07
N TRP A 385 -16.98 30.32 9.94
CA TRP A 385 -17.11 30.92 8.62
C TRP A 385 -18.57 31.18 8.25
N VAL A 386 -19.47 30.20 8.43
CA VAL A 386 -20.91 30.39 8.21
C VAL A 386 -21.45 31.49 9.13
N PHE A 387 -20.97 31.54 10.37
CA PHE A 387 -21.42 32.50 11.37
C PHE A 387 -20.91 33.94 11.15
N ALA A 388 -19.66 34.13 10.75
CA ALA A 388 -18.98 35.43 10.75
C ALA A 388 -19.71 36.53 9.94
N PRO A 389 -20.27 36.25 8.75
CA PRO A 389 -21.08 37.24 8.01
C PRO A 389 -22.42 37.61 8.66
N SER A 390 -22.80 36.95 9.77
CA SER A 390 -24.09 37.09 10.46
C SER A 390 -23.96 37.47 11.95
N LEU A 391 -22.78 37.94 12.36
CA LEU A 391 -22.43 38.28 13.75
C LEU A 391 -23.47 39.20 14.43
N ASP A 392 -24.07 40.12 13.68
CA ASP A 392 -24.98 41.13 14.21
C ASP A 392 -26.38 40.58 14.53
N THR A 393 -26.75 39.42 13.98
CA THR A 393 -28.15 38.95 13.97
C THR A 393 -28.37 37.71 14.83
N TYR A 394 -27.37 36.82 14.92
CA TYR A 394 -27.55 35.50 15.53
C TYR A 394 -26.44 35.09 16.47
N TRP A 395 -26.68 33.97 17.16
CA TRP A 395 -25.70 33.31 18.00
C TRP A 395 -25.00 32.20 17.19
N LEU A 396 -23.80 31.82 17.60
CA LEU A 396 -23.02 30.75 16.96
C LEU A 396 -23.76 29.40 16.90
N ASN A 397 -24.67 29.16 17.86
CA ASN A 397 -25.35 27.89 18.03
C ASN A 397 -26.25 27.49 16.83
N PRO A 398 -27.20 28.32 16.34
CA PRO A 398 -27.91 28.07 15.08
C PRO A 398 -27.03 27.68 13.88
N ALA A 399 -25.90 28.37 13.70
CA ALA A 399 -24.95 28.05 12.62
C ALA A 399 -24.33 26.65 12.82
N ALA A 400 -23.92 26.33 14.05
CA ALA A 400 -23.37 25.01 14.39
C ALA A 400 -24.39 23.88 14.17
N VAL A 401 -25.64 24.09 14.60
CA VAL A 401 -26.75 23.13 14.44
C VAL A 401 -27.02 22.88 12.96
N THR A 402 -27.19 23.93 12.17
CA THR A 402 -27.53 23.80 10.75
C THR A 402 -26.40 23.18 9.93
N TYR A 403 -25.14 23.37 10.34
CA TYR A 403 -23.99 22.72 9.73
C TYR A 403 -23.87 21.23 10.06
N ILE A 404 -24.18 20.82 11.29
CA ILE A 404 -23.85 19.46 11.74
C ILE A 404 -24.98 18.44 11.59
N TRP A 405 -26.22 18.90 11.41
CA TRP A 405 -27.38 18.03 11.22
C TRP A 405 -27.34 17.20 9.94
N PRO A 406 -27.01 17.76 8.75
CA PRO A 406 -26.91 16.92 7.54
C PRO A 406 -25.83 15.83 7.65
N GLN A 407 -24.80 16.06 8.48
CA GLN A 407 -23.70 15.10 8.71
C GLN A 407 -24.13 13.85 9.49
N GLN A 408 -25.36 13.78 10.02
CA GLN A 408 -25.87 12.53 10.61
C GLN A 408 -26.00 11.40 9.58
N LEU A 409 -26.09 11.73 8.30
CA LEU A 409 -26.07 10.75 7.20
C LEU A 409 -24.70 10.07 7.02
N LEU A 410 -23.63 10.59 7.63
CA LEU A 410 -22.31 9.95 7.56
C LEU A 410 -22.26 8.60 8.27
N LEU A 411 -23.05 8.41 9.34
CA LEU A 411 -23.08 7.18 10.13
C LEU A 411 -23.49 5.93 9.33
N PRO A 412 -24.61 5.91 8.58
CA PRO A 412 -24.93 4.77 7.73
C PRO A 412 -23.91 4.56 6.61
N VAL A 413 -23.35 5.65 6.03
CA VAL A 413 -22.37 5.55 4.94
C VAL A 413 -21.08 4.88 5.39
N ILE A 414 -20.50 5.31 6.52
CA ILE A 414 -19.27 4.70 7.05
C ILE A 414 -19.50 3.28 7.56
N SER A 415 -20.69 2.97 8.08
CA SER A 415 -21.06 1.61 8.46
C SER A 415 -21.06 0.66 7.25
N LEU A 416 -21.57 1.14 6.11
CA LEU A 416 -21.51 0.40 4.85
C LEU A 416 -20.08 0.25 4.34
N MET A 417 -19.26 1.31 4.40
CA MET A 417 -17.84 1.24 4.02
C MET A 417 -17.08 0.17 4.81
N ILE A 418 -17.21 0.16 6.14
CA ILE A 418 -16.54 -0.83 7.00
C ILE A 418 -17.05 -2.24 6.72
N THR A 419 -18.35 -2.38 6.40
CA THR A 419 -18.92 -3.69 6.03
C THR A 419 -18.38 -4.19 4.69
N ILE A 420 -18.21 -3.29 3.70
CA ILE A 420 -17.60 -3.61 2.41
C ILE A 420 -16.15 -4.02 2.60
N ASP A 421 -15.37 -3.26 3.36
CA ASP A 421 -13.97 -3.56 3.68
C ASP A 421 -13.83 -4.93 4.37
N ALA A 422 -14.56 -5.14 5.47
CA ALA A 422 -14.53 -6.40 6.22
C ALA A 422 -15.02 -7.62 5.40
N ALA A 423 -15.83 -7.42 4.37
CA ALA A 423 -16.31 -8.48 3.49
C ALA A 423 -15.39 -8.72 2.27
N GLY A 424 -14.28 -7.98 2.13
CA GLY A 424 -13.43 -8.02 0.94
C GLY A 424 -14.19 -7.57 -0.32
N GLY A 425 -15.10 -6.60 -0.16
CA GLY A 425 -15.99 -6.14 -1.22
C GLY A 425 -15.27 -5.35 -2.34
N PRO A 426 -15.95 -5.12 -3.48
CA PRO A 426 -15.32 -4.52 -4.65
C PRO A 426 -14.94 -3.05 -4.42
N ALA A 427 -13.72 -2.69 -4.83
CA ALA A 427 -13.16 -1.33 -4.70
C ALA A 427 -14.03 -0.22 -5.30
N GLY A 428 -14.73 -0.51 -6.40
CA GLY A 428 -15.65 0.46 -7.01
C GLY A 428 -16.78 0.89 -6.07
N LEU A 429 -17.40 -0.06 -5.37
CA LEU A 429 -18.49 0.24 -4.43
C LEU A 429 -17.97 1.00 -3.21
N PHE A 430 -16.81 0.58 -2.69
CA PHE A 430 -16.12 1.27 -1.59
C PHE A 430 -15.86 2.75 -1.94
N ASN A 431 -15.29 3.00 -3.12
CA ASN A 431 -15.01 4.35 -3.62
C ASN A 431 -16.28 5.20 -3.79
N VAL A 432 -17.39 4.62 -4.26
CA VAL A 432 -18.68 5.34 -4.36
C VAL A 432 -19.16 5.76 -2.97
N MET A 433 -19.08 4.88 -1.97
CA MET A 433 -19.44 5.24 -0.59
C MET A 433 -18.53 6.34 -0.04
N ALA A 434 -17.22 6.28 -0.30
CA ALA A 434 -16.28 7.32 0.10
C ALA A 434 -16.60 8.68 -0.54
N ILE A 435 -16.98 8.71 -1.83
CA ILE A 435 -17.41 9.92 -2.52
C ILE A 435 -18.71 10.47 -1.89
N ILE A 436 -19.69 9.60 -1.60
CA ILE A 436 -20.94 10.01 -0.95
C ILE A 436 -20.65 10.63 0.43
N PHE A 437 -19.74 10.03 1.21
CA PHE A 437 -19.30 10.56 2.50
C PHE A 437 -18.77 11.99 2.36
N LEU A 438 -17.85 12.22 1.42
CA LEU A 438 -17.26 13.54 1.15
C LEU A 438 -18.32 14.55 0.66
N VAL A 439 -19.25 14.13 -0.21
CA VAL A 439 -20.33 14.99 -0.71
C VAL A 439 -21.27 15.42 0.41
N ILE A 440 -21.68 14.51 1.31
CA ILE A 440 -22.52 14.85 2.47
C ILE A 440 -21.80 15.87 3.36
N TRP A 441 -20.52 15.64 3.65
CA TRP A 441 -19.73 16.55 4.47
C TRP A 441 -19.57 17.94 3.84
N LEU A 442 -19.17 18.02 2.57
CA LEU A 442 -18.99 19.31 1.88
C LEU A 442 -20.32 20.04 1.70
N SER A 443 -21.39 19.34 1.28
CA SER A 443 -22.72 19.94 1.09
C SER A 443 -23.34 20.48 2.38
N SER A 444 -22.95 19.95 3.54
CA SER A 444 -23.42 20.42 4.85
C SER A 444 -23.12 21.90 5.10
N PHE A 445 -21.97 22.41 4.63
CA PHE A 445 -21.68 23.85 4.69
C PHE A 445 -22.66 24.66 3.84
N TYR A 446 -22.89 24.25 2.60
CA TYR A 446 -23.78 24.96 1.69
C TYR A 446 -25.23 24.93 2.18
N VAL A 447 -25.68 23.82 2.75
CA VAL A 447 -26.99 23.71 3.38
C VAL A 447 -27.10 24.68 4.57
N ALA A 448 -26.10 24.72 5.46
CA ALA A 448 -26.09 25.66 6.57
C ALA A 448 -26.12 27.12 6.10
N ALA A 449 -25.29 27.45 5.11
CA ALA A 449 -25.21 28.79 4.57
C ALA A 449 -26.52 29.19 3.86
N PHE A 450 -27.14 28.28 3.10
CA PHE A 450 -28.44 28.49 2.47
C PHE A 450 -29.53 28.81 3.50
N ASN A 451 -29.57 28.05 4.60
CA ASN A 451 -30.57 28.23 5.64
C ASN A 451 -30.38 29.57 6.34
N LEU A 452 -29.13 29.93 6.69
CA LEU A 452 -28.81 31.17 7.39
C LEU A 452 -29.05 32.42 6.53
N ARG A 453 -28.83 32.34 5.20
CA ARG A 453 -29.09 33.42 4.24
C ARG A 453 -30.49 34.04 4.35
N GLN A 454 -31.50 33.23 4.67
CA GLN A 454 -32.90 33.71 4.75
C GLN A 454 -33.11 34.75 5.85
N TYR A 455 -32.19 34.79 6.81
CA TYR A 455 -32.30 35.56 8.04
C TYR A 455 -31.30 36.72 8.14
N VAL A 456 -30.43 36.90 7.14
CA VAL A 456 -29.45 38.00 7.11
C VAL A 456 -29.97 39.15 6.25
N GLU A 457 -29.78 40.38 6.70
CA GLU A 457 -30.21 41.59 5.98
C GLU A 457 -29.49 41.75 4.63
N ARG A 458 -28.16 41.58 4.62
CA ARG A 458 -27.30 41.77 3.43
C ARG A 458 -27.04 40.47 2.69
N LYS A 459 -28.09 39.90 2.09
CA LYS A 459 -28.05 38.59 1.40
C LYS A 459 -26.91 38.43 0.39
N THR A 460 -26.68 39.42 -0.47
CA THR A 460 -25.63 39.34 -1.52
C THR A 460 -24.22 39.31 -0.93
N LEU A 461 -23.96 40.11 0.11
CA LEU A 461 -22.67 40.10 0.81
C LEU A 461 -22.45 38.77 1.51
N TYR A 462 -23.50 38.25 2.17
CA TYR A 462 -23.49 36.95 2.81
C TYR A 462 -23.17 35.83 1.80
N ASP A 463 -23.87 35.79 0.66
CA ASP A 463 -23.66 34.78 -0.40
C ASP A 463 -22.22 34.83 -0.93
N THR A 464 -21.67 36.03 -1.12
CA THR A 464 -20.29 36.23 -1.60
C THR A 464 -19.26 35.73 -0.58
N LEU A 465 -19.42 36.09 0.69
CA LEU A 465 -18.47 35.72 1.75
C LEU A 465 -18.56 34.25 2.16
N SER A 466 -19.73 33.62 2.03
CA SER A 466 -19.93 32.21 2.40
C SER A 466 -19.66 31.29 1.21
N TRP A 467 -20.46 31.36 0.14
CA TRP A 467 -20.40 30.38 -0.95
C TRP A 467 -19.25 30.63 -1.90
N ALA A 468 -19.14 31.86 -2.44
CA ALA A 468 -18.15 32.16 -3.47
C ALA A 468 -16.73 32.08 -2.93
N LEU A 469 -16.49 32.61 -1.73
CA LEU A 469 -15.19 32.53 -1.09
C LEU A 469 -14.81 31.09 -0.72
N GLN A 470 -15.74 30.28 -0.21
CA GLN A 470 -15.43 28.88 0.11
C GLN A 470 -15.11 28.08 -1.16
N LEU A 471 -15.88 28.27 -2.25
CA LEU A 471 -15.57 27.66 -3.53
C LEU A 471 -14.20 28.10 -4.06
N ALA A 472 -13.84 29.37 -3.92
CA ALA A 472 -12.52 29.87 -4.30
C ALA A 472 -11.41 29.25 -3.45
N VAL A 473 -11.61 29.09 -2.14
CA VAL A 473 -10.64 28.45 -1.24
C VAL A 473 -10.51 26.96 -1.51
N LEU A 474 -11.62 26.23 -1.64
CA LEU A 474 -11.59 24.81 -2.00
C LEU A 474 -10.95 24.61 -3.37
N GLY A 475 -11.35 25.41 -4.37
CA GLY A 475 -10.74 25.41 -5.69
C GLY A 475 -9.24 25.73 -5.64
N GLY A 476 -8.82 26.68 -4.81
CA GLY A 476 -7.42 27.01 -4.57
C GLY A 476 -6.64 25.88 -3.90
N VAL A 477 -7.22 25.19 -2.92
CA VAL A 477 -6.62 24.02 -2.25
C VAL A 477 -6.50 22.85 -3.23
N PHE A 478 -7.55 22.55 -4.00
CA PHE A 478 -7.50 21.53 -5.05
C PHE A 478 -6.44 21.90 -6.10
N TRP A 479 -6.45 23.13 -6.60
CA TRP A 479 -5.47 23.62 -7.56
C TRP A 479 -4.03 23.52 -7.03
N TRP A 480 -3.81 23.92 -5.77
CA TRP A 480 -2.52 23.76 -5.10
C TRP A 480 -2.12 22.28 -5.01
N ALA A 481 -3.01 21.40 -4.57
CA ALA A 481 -2.75 19.95 -4.50
C ALA A 481 -2.44 19.35 -5.88
N PHE A 482 -3.10 19.83 -6.95
CA PHE A 482 -2.84 19.40 -8.33
C PHE A 482 -1.49 19.91 -8.89
N ILE A 483 -1.05 21.10 -8.51
CA ILE A 483 0.24 21.66 -8.95
C ILE A 483 1.41 21.08 -8.16
N GLN A 484 1.19 20.70 -6.90
CA GLN A 484 2.21 20.03 -6.08
C GLN A 484 2.51 18.65 -6.68
N ALA A 485 3.39 18.64 -7.68
CA ALA A 485 3.77 17.46 -8.46
C ALA A 485 4.24 16.31 -7.56
N GLY A 486 4.82 16.62 -6.40
CA GLY A 486 5.24 15.61 -5.43
C GLY A 486 4.07 14.90 -4.73
N LEU A 487 3.02 15.60 -4.31
CA LEU A 487 1.97 14.99 -3.47
C LEU A 487 1.19 13.91 -4.24
N LEU A 488 0.76 14.23 -5.47
CA LEU A 488 0.06 13.26 -6.30
C LEU A 488 0.98 12.11 -6.74
N ASP A 489 2.26 12.37 -6.95
CA ASP A 489 3.23 11.32 -7.25
C ASP A 489 3.37 10.39 -6.02
N VAL A 490 3.55 10.92 -4.81
CA VAL A 490 3.65 10.11 -3.58
C VAL A 490 2.39 9.29 -3.33
N LEU A 491 1.20 9.90 -3.43
CA LEU A 491 -0.07 9.18 -3.23
C LEU A 491 -0.30 8.10 -4.28
N ARG A 492 0.14 8.32 -5.52
CA ARG A 492 0.10 7.28 -6.55
C ARG A 492 1.07 6.16 -6.23
N LEU A 493 2.32 6.49 -5.86
CA LEU A 493 3.31 5.48 -5.52
C LEU A 493 2.80 4.60 -4.37
N ALA A 494 2.32 5.21 -3.29
CA ALA A 494 1.78 4.50 -2.13
C ALA A 494 0.52 3.66 -2.39
N ALA A 495 -0.20 3.92 -3.48
CA ALA A 495 -1.39 3.14 -3.85
C ALA A 495 -1.10 2.04 -4.89
N PHE A 496 0.10 2.04 -5.48
CA PHE A 496 0.50 1.13 -6.55
C PHE A 496 1.61 0.16 -6.16
N VAL A 497 2.37 0.48 -5.12
CA VAL A 497 3.18 -0.47 -4.34
C VAL A 497 2.28 -0.95 -3.21
#